data_AF-A0A925SJK8-F1
#
_entry.id   AF-A0A925SJK8-F1
#
_cell.length_a   1.000
_cell.length_b   1.000
_cell.length_c   1.000
_cell.angle_alpha   90.00
_cell.angle_beta   90.00
_cell.angle_gamma   90.00
#
_symmetry.space_group_name_H-M   'P 1'
#
loop_
_entity.id
_entity.type
_entity.pdbx_description
1 polymer ?
#
loop_
_entity_poly.entity_id
_entity_poly.type
_entity_poly.pdbx_seq_one_letter_code
_entity_poly.pdbx_strand_id
1 'polypeptide(L)'
;LALSNVPFGDYAPFDLRLARFYRAFPPAPPRAGDPRLFLNYEYDVTHQIPLSSPSVFNFYQPVYAQPGPIATAGLVSPEFQITSETTIIGESNRFFEALNWTRWTNEPITPTDPDSETLTVSIPLDDEVAILARTPTTPAENYAALVDHLADKLLGGRVGAALRTDLLELNAALPFWYWQATGDDLLDRRLAVIRATLHLLLVAPETAIDK
;
A
#
# COMPACT_ATOMS: atom_id res chain seq x y z
N LEU A 1 25.48 11.60 -2.05
CA LEU A 1 24.04 11.41 -2.34
C LEU A 1 23.32 12.69 -1.93
N ALA A 2 23.18 13.62 -2.87
CA ALA A 2 22.56 14.92 -2.63
C ALA A 2 21.04 14.74 -2.68
N LEU A 3 20.39 14.86 -1.51
CA LEU A 3 18.93 14.98 -1.40
C LEU A 3 18.54 16.37 -1.94
N SER A 4 18.30 16.46 -3.25
CA SER A 4 17.82 17.68 -3.90
C SER A 4 16.34 17.90 -3.59
N ASN A 5 16.04 18.96 -2.81
CA ASN A 5 14.79 19.71 -2.77
C ASN A 5 13.50 18.91 -3.02
N VAL A 6 13.18 17.99 -2.11
CA VAL A 6 11.77 17.61 -1.92
C VAL A 6 11.14 18.75 -1.12
N PRO A 7 10.10 19.44 -1.62
CA PRO A 7 9.35 20.37 -0.79
C PRO A 7 8.86 19.57 0.42
N PHE A 8 9.16 20.02 1.64
CA PHE A 8 8.63 19.39 2.85
C PHE A 8 7.09 19.58 2.85
N GLY A 9 6.37 18.68 2.20
CA GLY A 9 4.93 18.51 2.39
C GLY A 9 4.69 17.70 3.67
N ASP A 10 3.47 17.82 4.20
CA ASP A 10 3.10 17.13 5.43
C ASP A 10 3.17 15.62 5.21
N TYR A 11 3.83 14.89 6.13
CA TYR A 11 3.97 13.44 6.00
C TYR A 11 2.62 12.78 6.28
N ALA A 12 2.06 12.03 5.34
CA ALA A 12 0.82 11.30 5.53
C ALA A 12 1.05 10.12 6.49
N PRO A 13 0.46 10.14 7.71
CA PRO A 13 0.59 9.04 8.66
C PRO A 13 0.09 7.72 8.08
N PHE A 14 0.61 6.60 8.59
CA PHE A 14 0.31 5.26 8.11
C PHE A 14 -1.19 4.98 8.01
N ASP A 15 -1.97 5.35 9.03
CA ASP A 15 -3.41 5.10 9.06
C ASP A 15 -4.13 5.77 7.88
N LEU A 16 -3.70 6.98 7.48
CA LEU A 16 -4.27 7.68 6.33
C LEU A 16 -3.88 7.02 5.01
N ARG A 17 -2.63 6.58 4.87
CA ARG A 17 -2.18 5.83 3.69
C ARG A 17 -2.89 4.49 3.57
N LEU A 18 -3.07 3.79 4.69
CA LEU A 18 -3.79 2.53 4.74
C LEU A 18 -5.29 2.71 4.46
N ALA A 19 -5.91 3.78 4.97
CA ALA A 19 -7.30 4.12 4.63
C ALA A 19 -7.46 4.45 3.14
N ARG A 20 -6.52 5.20 2.54
CA ARG A 20 -6.49 5.44 1.08
C ARG A 20 -6.34 4.14 0.31
N PHE A 21 -5.46 3.25 0.75
CA PHE A 21 -5.27 1.93 0.16
C PHE A 21 -6.57 1.10 0.18
N TYR A 22 -7.22 0.95 1.34
CA TYR A 22 -8.48 0.22 1.44
C TYR A 22 -9.65 0.90 0.71
N ARG A 23 -9.60 2.22 0.52
CA ARG A 23 -10.57 2.93 -0.33
C ARG A 23 -10.34 2.64 -1.81
N ALA A 24 -9.09 2.61 -2.25
CA ALA A 24 -8.71 2.26 -3.62
C ALA A 24 -8.99 0.78 -3.92
N PHE A 25 -8.74 -0.08 -2.94
CA PHE A 25 -8.93 -1.52 -3.03
C PHE A 25 -9.87 -1.99 -1.92
N PRO A 26 -11.20 -1.79 -2.10
CA PRO A 26 -12.17 -2.20 -1.09
C PRO A 26 -12.11 -3.72 -0.93
N PRO A 27 -11.68 -4.23 0.24
CA PRO A 27 -11.63 -5.67 0.45
C PRO A 27 -13.03 -6.25 0.41
N ALA A 28 -13.15 -7.49 -0.08
CA ALA A 28 -14.42 -8.19 -0.01
C ALA A 28 -14.79 -8.42 1.46
N PRO A 29 -16.04 -8.15 1.88
CA PRO A 29 -16.48 -8.51 3.21
C PRO A 29 -16.31 -10.03 3.36
N PRO A 30 -15.72 -10.49 4.48
CA PRO A 30 -15.43 -11.91 4.66
C PRO A 30 -16.71 -12.74 4.75
N ARG A 31 -17.86 -12.10 5.03
CA ARG A 31 -19.16 -12.73 5.18
C ARG A 31 -20.18 -12.14 4.21
N ALA A 32 -20.89 -13.01 3.49
CA ALA A 32 -21.96 -12.59 2.61
C ALA A 32 -23.10 -11.91 3.38
N GLY A 33 -23.50 -10.70 2.94
CA GLY A 33 -24.60 -9.93 3.54
C GLY A 33 -24.24 -9.11 4.78
N ASP A 34 -22.98 -9.16 5.25
CA ASP A 34 -22.46 -8.30 6.31
C ASP A 34 -21.41 -7.33 5.73
N PRO A 35 -21.67 -6.02 5.66
CA PRO A 35 -20.72 -5.07 5.08
C PRO A 35 -19.53 -4.74 5.99
N ARG A 36 -19.45 -5.32 7.19
CA ARG A 36 -18.36 -5.04 8.14
C ARG A 36 -17.03 -5.64 7.65
N LEU A 37 -15.97 -4.83 7.77
CA LEU A 37 -14.59 -5.26 7.57
C LEU A 37 -13.92 -5.46 8.92
N PHE A 38 -13.40 -6.66 9.15
CA PHE A 38 -12.71 -7.01 10.39
C PHE A 38 -11.21 -6.89 10.16
N LEU A 39 -10.71 -5.67 10.26
CA LEU A 39 -9.28 -5.38 10.18
C LEU A 39 -8.70 -5.41 11.58
N ASN A 40 -7.86 -6.41 11.87
CA ASN A 40 -7.03 -6.41 13.07
C ASN A 40 -5.90 -5.39 12.86
N TYR A 41 -6.13 -4.16 13.31
CA TYR A 41 -5.07 -3.15 13.42
C TYR A 41 -4.19 -3.50 14.60
N GLU A 42 -2.90 -3.74 14.35
CA GLU A 42 -1.94 -4.10 15.39
C GLU A 42 -1.12 -2.88 15.79
N TYR A 43 -1.32 -2.43 17.03
CA TYR A 43 -0.72 -1.21 17.58
C TYR A 43 0.80 -1.26 17.53
N ASP A 44 1.36 -2.45 17.78
CA ASP A 44 2.77 -2.67 18.08
C ASP A 44 3.71 -2.37 16.90
N VAL A 45 3.17 -2.20 15.69
CA VAL A 45 3.99 -1.99 14.49
C VAL A 45 3.90 -0.57 13.94
N THR A 46 2.75 0.09 14.07
CA THR A 46 2.53 1.43 13.48
C THR A 46 2.38 2.50 14.55
N HIS A 47 2.24 2.12 15.83
CA HIS A 47 1.88 2.97 16.95
C HIS A 47 0.63 3.84 16.69
N GLN A 48 -0.21 3.39 15.76
CA GLN A 48 -1.40 4.08 15.30
C GLN A 48 -2.52 3.05 15.15
N ILE A 49 -3.64 3.30 15.83
CA ILE A 49 -4.90 2.56 15.65
C ILE A 49 -6.04 3.57 15.72
N PRO A 50 -7.03 3.47 14.81
CA PRO A 50 -8.29 4.20 14.93
C PRO A 50 -8.89 4.07 16.35
N LEU A 51 -9.39 5.18 16.90
CA LEU A 51 -9.97 5.24 18.26
C LEU A 51 -9.00 5.04 19.43
N SER A 52 -7.69 4.88 19.17
CA SER A 52 -6.66 4.73 20.22
C SER A 52 -5.79 5.98 20.39
N SER A 53 -6.30 7.16 20.02
CA SER A 53 -5.54 8.41 20.23
C SER A 53 -5.41 8.70 21.73
N PRO A 54 -4.20 8.98 22.25
CA PRO A 54 -3.99 9.22 23.67
C PRO A 54 -4.60 10.54 24.17
N SER A 55 -5.02 11.43 23.25
CA SER A 55 -5.67 12.70 23.59
C SER A 55 -6.58 13.19 22.46
N VAL A 56 -7.39 14.23 22.74
CA VAL A 56 -8.17 14.95 21.72
C VAL A 56 -7.31 15.72 20.70
N PHE A 57 -6.00 15.82 20.93
CA PHE A 57 -5.05 16.57 20.13
C PHE A 57 -4.27 15.73 19.10
N ASN A 58 -4.76 14.52 18.77
CA ASN A 58 -4.13 13.58 17.82
C ASN A 58 -2.91 12.82 18.42
N PHE A 59 -2.24 11.99 17.61
CA PHE A 59 -1.10 11.15 18.01
C PHE A 59 0.23 11.90 18.25
N TYR A 60 0.32 13.16 17.81
CA TYR A 60 1.54 13.98 17.85
C TYR A 60 1.22 15.45 18.13
N GLN A 61 2.24 16.22 18.51
CA GLN A 61 2.12 17.62 18.88
C GLN A 61 2.15 18.54 17.64
N PRO A 62 1.20 19.47 17.47
CA PRO A 62 1.11 20.33 16.28
C PRO A 62 2.33 21.23 16.00
N VAL A 63 3.17 21.46 17.02
CA VAL A 63 4.34 22.35 16.95
C VAL A 63 5.67 21.58 17.01
N TYR A 64 5.64 20.25 16.95
CA TYR A 64 6.87 19.46 16.95
C TYR A 64 7.65 19.72 15.66
N ALA A 65 8.95 19.92 15.79
CA ALA A 65 9.88 20.05 14.68
C ALA A 65 11.02 19.06 14.88
N GLN A 66 11.24 18.19 13.90
CA GLN A 66 12.36 17.25 13.97
C GLN A 66 13.68 18.03 14.01
N PRO A 67 14.59 17.72 14.97
CA PRO A 67 15.90 18.35 15.02
C PRO A 67 16.66 18.18 13.70
N GLY A 68 17.28 19.26 13.21
CA GLY A 68 18.06 19.24 11.97
C GLY A 68 17.59 20.31 10.96
N PRO A 69 17.56 19.99 9.65
CA PRO A 69 17.20 20.95 8.61
C PRO A 69 15.82 21.58 8.78
N ILE A 70 14.84 20.82 9.29
CA ILE A 70 13.45 21.27 9.51
C ILE A 70 13.39 22.33 10.62
N ALA A 71 13.91 22.01 11.80
CA ALA A 71 13.99 22.97 12.91
C ALA A 71 14.86 24.20 12.57
N THR A 72 15.96 24.01 11.83
CA THR A 72 16.83 25.12 11.37
C THR A 72 16.12 26.04 10.37
N ALA A 73 15.22 25.50 9.57
CA ALA A 73 14.41 26.26 8.62
C ALA A 73 13.17 26.93 9.27
N GLY A 74 12.95 26.75 10.58
CA GLY A 74 11.77 27.27 11.27
C GLY A 74 10.47 26.56 10.87
N LEU A 75 10.57 25.36 10.30
CA LEU A 75 9.43 24.54 9.89
C LEU A 75 9.01 23.60 11.04
N VAL A 76 7.76 23.17 11.00
CA VAL A 76 7.22 22.12 11.88
C VAL A 76 7.08 20.82 11.09
N SER A 77 7.22 19.69 11.77
CA SER A 77 7.01 18.35 11.20
C SER A 77 6.37 17.43 12.24
N PRO A 78 5.11 17.70 12.65
CA PRO A 78 4.43 17.00 13.74
C PRO A 78 4.47 15.47 13.61
N GLU A 79 4.30 14.96 12.40
CA GLU A 79 4.18 13.53 12.11
C GLU A 79 5.48 12.77 12.35
N PHE A 80 6.63 13.44 12.21
CA PHE A 80 7.94 12.86 12.54
C PHE A 80 8.14 12.59 14.04
N GLN A 81 7.23 13.03 14.91
CA GLN A 81 7.25 12.62 16.31
C GLN A 81 6.97 11.12 16.50
N ILE A 82 6.19 10.53 15.61
CA ILE A 82 5.81 9.11 15.66
C ILE A 82 6.41 8.29 14.52
N THR A 83 7.13 8.94 13.59
CA THR A 83 7.89 8.27 12.53
C THR A 83 9.32 8.00 12.99
N SER A 84 9.63 6.74 13.26
CA SER A 84 11.00 6.25 13.47
C SER A 84 11.40 5.26 12.38
N GLU A 85 12.69 4.91 12.31
CA GLU A 85 13.17 3.85 11.42
C GLU A 85 12.40 2.53 11.64
N THR A 86 12.09 2.21 12.90
CA THR A 86 11.32 1.01 13.25
C THR A 86 9.88 1.08 12.75
N THR A 87 9.20 2.24 12.84
CA THR A 87 7.84 2.36 12.32
C THR A 87 7.83 2.32 10.80
N ILE A 88 8.78 2.96 10.09
CA ILE A 88 8.87 2.91 8.62
C ILE A 88 9.03 1.47 8.12
N ILE A 89 9.91 0.68 8.75
CA ILE A 89 10.07 -0.75 8.42
C ILE A 89 8.79 -1.52 8.74
N GLY A 90 8.17 -1.23 9.88
CA GLY A 90 6.90 -1.82 10.30
C GLY A 90 5.79 -1.58 9.29
N GLU A 91 5.61 -0.33 8.86
CA GLU A 91 4.63 0.09 7.85
C GLU A 91 4.85 -0.65 6.52
N SER A 92 6.10 -0.73 6.05
CA SER A 92 6.46 -1.48 4.84
C SER A 92 6.04 -2.94 4.96
N ASN A 93 6.38 -3.60 6.07
CA ASN A 93 5.96 -4.98 6.32
C ASN A 93 4.43 -5.11 6.32
N ARG A 94 3.69 -4.17 6.90
CA ARG A 94 2.22 -4.23 6.90
C ARG A 94 1.61 -4.09 5.51
N PHE A 95 2.14 -3.23 4.66
CA PHE A 95 1.71 -3.19 3.26
C PHE A 95 2.06 -4.48 2.52
N PHE A 96 3.26 -5.02 2.72
CA PHE A 96 3.66 -6.29 2.12
C PHE A 96 2.70 -7.40 2.51
N GLU A 97 2.42 -7.56 3.79
CA GLU A 97 1.53 -8.60 4.28
C GLU A 97 0.08 -8.41 3.80
N ALA A 98 -0.44 -7.18 3.76
CA ALA A 98 -1.79 -6.90 3.24
C ALA A 98 -1.93 -7.23 1.74
N LEU A 99 -0.86 -7.08 0.97
CA LEU A 99 -0.85 -7.38 -0.46
C LEU A 99 -0.67 -8.88 -0.77
N ASN A 100 0.15 -9.56 0.03
CA ASN A 100 0.57 -10.93 -0.27
C ASN A 100 -0.26 -11.99 0.46
N TRP A 101 -0.86 -11.67 1.60
CA TRP A 101 -1.52 -12.66 2.45
C TRP A 101 -3.00 -12.33 2.68
N THR A 102 -3.82 -13.37 2.66
CA THR A 102 -5.16 -13.33 3.22
C THR A 102 -5.10 -13.13 4.73
N ARG A 103 -5.96 -12.25 5.25
CA ARG A 103 -6.03 -11.98 6.69
C ARG A 103 -7.12 -12.81 7.33
N TRP A 104 -6.74 -13.54 8.37
CA TRP A 104 -7.67 -14.25 9.23
C TRP A 104 -8.48 -13.26 10.06
N THR A 105 -9.77 -13.54 10.20
CA THR A 105 -10.64 -12.84 11.15
C THR A 105 -10.89 -13.73 12.36
N ASN A 106 -11.11 -13.10 13.52
CA ASN A 106 -11.49 -13.77 14.77
C ASN A 106 -13.02 -13.85 14.95
N GLU A 107 -13.80 -13.54 13.90
CA GLU A 107 -15.26 -13.56 13.96
C GLU A 107 -15.79 -15.01 13.99
N PRO A 108 -16.82 -15.32 14.79
CA PRO A 108 -17.39 -16.66 14.85
C PRO A 108 -17.98 -17.08 13.50
N ILE A 109 -17.61 -18.25 13.01
CA ILE A 109 -18.23 -18.81 11.82
C ILE A 109 -19.65 -19.26 12.19
N THR A 110 -20.65 -18.80 11.45
CA THR A 110 -22.05 -19.18 11.69
C THR A 110 -22.44 -20.42 10.89
N PRO A 111 -23.49 -21.18 11.29
CA PRO A 111 -23.88 -22.42 10.62
C PRO A 111 -24.36 -22.28 9.18
N THR A 112 -24.54 -21.05 8.69
CA THR A 112 -25.02 -20.73 7.34
C THR A 112 -23.90 -20.42 6.35
N ASP A 113 -22.63 -20.44 6.77
CA ASP A 113 -21.49 -20.22 5.85
C ASP A 113 -21.10 -21.53 5.16
N PRO A 114 -21.27 -21.66 3.83
CA PRO A 114 -21.02 -22.91 3.10
C PRO A 114 -19.53 -23.33 3.06
N ASP A 115 -18.59 -22.45 3.45
CA ASP A 115 -17.14 -22.66 3.35
C ASP A 115 -16.41 -22.61 4.72
N SER A 116 -17.13 -22.96 5.79
CA SER A 116 -16.78 -22.73 7.20
C SER A 116 -15.64 -23.61 7.76
N GLU A 117 -14.39 -23.27 7.47
CA GLU A 117 -13.28 -23.54 8.42
C GLU A 117 -12.59 -22.25 8.89
N THR A 118 -12.61 -21.17 8.10
CA THR A 118 -11.98 -19.88 8.44
C THR A 118 -12.50 -18.72 7.58
N LEU A 119 -12.86 -17.60 8.21
CA LEU A 119 -13.23 -16.36 7.51
C LEU A 119 -11.97 -15.53 7.19
N THR A 120 -11.77 -15.18 5.92
CA THR A 120 -10.61 -14.42 5.46
C THR A 120 -10.98 -13.15 4.70
N VAL A 121 -10.14 -12.13 4.82
CA VAL A 121 -10.22 -10.89 4.05
C VAL A 121 -9.06 -10.87 3.05
N SER A 122 -9.39 -10.62 1.77
CA SER A 122 -8.42 -10.48 0.67
C SER A 122 -8.62 -9.18 -0.07
N ILE A 123 -7.54 -8.72 -0.72
CA ILE A 123 -7.56 -7.57 -1.61
C ILE A 123 -7.93 -8.05 -3.02
N PRO A 124 -9.01 -7.54 -3.63
CA PRO A 124 -9.33 -7.85 -5.02
C PRO A 124 -8.33 -7.17 -5.97
N LEU A 125 -7.80 -7.93 -6.93
CA LEU A 125 -6.80 -7.47 -7.92
C LEU A 125 -7.18 -7.85 -9.36
N ASP A 126 -8.46 -8.15 -9.60
CA ASP A 126 -8.95 -8.66 -10.90
C ASP A 126 -8.71 -7.67 -12.04
N ASP A 127 -8.92 -6.37 -11.79
CA ASP A 127 -8.68 -5.31 -12.77
C ASP A 127 -7.19 -5.23 -13.16
N GLU A 128 -6.30 -5.31 -12.17
CA GLU A 128 -4.86 -5.26 -12.37
C GLU A 128 -4.36 -6.52 -13.10
N VAL A 129 -4.94 -7.70 -12.81
CA VAL A 129 -4.68 -8.93 -13.56
C VAL A 129 -5.15 -8.79 -15.00
N ALA A 130 -6.32 -8.19 -15.23
CA ALA A 130 -6.86 -7.96 -16.57
C ALA A 130 -5.98 -7.01 -17.40
N ILE A 131 -5.36 -6.00 -16.77
CA ILE A 131 -4.38 -5.11 -17.43
C ILE A 131 -3.18 -5.91 -17.92
N LEU A 132 -2.62 -6.79 -17.10
CA LEU A 132 -1.47 -7.63 -17.48
C LEU A 132 -1.83 -8.73 -18.48
N ALA A 133 -3.12 -9.04 -18.64
CA ALA A 133 -3.63 -10.05 -19.55
C ALA A 133 -4.02 -9.51 -20.95
N ARG A 134 -3.90 -8.19 -21.17
CA ARG A 134 -4.27 -7.57 -22.45
C ARG A 134 -3.47 -8.17 -23.62
N THR A 135 -4.17 -8.36 -24.73
CA THR A 135 -3.63 -8.76 -26.04
C THR A 135 -4.23 -7.84 -27.11
N PRO A 136 -3.49 -7.44 -28.16
CA PRO A 136 -2.19 -7.94 -28.62
C PRO A 136 -0.96 -7.18 -28.06
N THR A 137 -1.07 -6.53 -26.91
CA THR A 137 0.00 -5.69 -26.33
C THR A 137 1.23 -6.49 -25.87
N THR A 138 2.39 -5.82 -25.89
CA THR A 138 3.65 -6.36 -25.35
C THR A 138 3.66 -6.31 -23.81
N PRO A 139 4.49 -7.12 -23.13
CA PRO A 139 4.65 -7.05 -21.67
C PRO A 139 5.03 -5.67 -21.16
N ALA A 140 5.93 -4.97 -21.86
CA ALA A 140 6.37 -3.63 -21.48
C ALA A 140 5.21 -2.61 -21.52
N GLU A 141 4.34 -2.69 -22.52
CA GLU A 141 3.14 -1.85 -22.61
C GLU A 141 2.15 -2.17 -21.48
N ASN A 142 2.01 -3.46 -21.14
CA ASN A 142 1.15 -3.89 -20.04
C ASN A 142 1.66 -3.39 -18.68
N TYR A 143 2.98 -3.39 -18.45
CA TYR A 143 3.56 -2.82 -17.23
C TYR A 143 3.37 -1.31 -17.14
N ALA A 144 3.58 -0.60 -18.25
CA ALA A 144 3.33 0.84 -18.29
C ALA A 144 1.85 1.14 -17.96
N ALA A 145 0.93 0.39 -18.56
CA ALA A 145 -0.50 0.51 -18.25
C ALA A 145 -0.83 0.18 -16.79
N LEU A 146 -0.18 -0.84 -16.20
CA LEU A 146 -0.34 -1.18 -14.79
C LEU A 146 0.15 -0.04 -13.88
N VAL A 147 1.35 0.48 -14.13
CA VAL A 147 1.93 1.57 -13.34
C VAL A 147 1.06 2.82 -13.43
N ASP A 148 0.61 3.18 -14.63
CA ASP A 148 -0.24 4.36 -14.83
C ASP A 148 -1.63 4.18 -14.19
N HIS A 149 -2.21 2.99 -14.24
CA HIS A 149 -3.48 2.67 -13.54
C HIS A 149 -3.34 2.76 -12.02
N LEU A 150 -2.29 2.17 -11.44
CA LEU A 150 -2.05 2.21 -10.00
C LEU A 150 -1.72 3.63 -9.51
N ALA A 151 -0.97 4.38 -10.30
CA ALA A 151 -0.68 5.80 -10.07
C ALA A 151 -1.95 6.65 -10.04
N ASP A 152 -2.87 6.42 -10.98
CA ASP A 152 -4.16 7.11 -11.00
C ASP A 152 -5.01 6.77 -9.77
N LYS A 153 -5.15 5.46 -9.51
CA LYS A 153 -5.98 4.91 -8.45
C LYS A 153 -5.52 5.31 -7.05
N LEU A 154 -4.21 5.41 -6.80
CA LEU A 154 -3.67 5.74 -5.47
C LEU A 154 -3.25 7.20 -5.30
N LEU A 155 -2.83 7.87 -6.36
CA LEU A 155 -2.19 9.20 -6.30
C LEU A 155 -2.86 10.25 -7.18
N GLY A 156 -3.98 9.93 -7.83
CA GLY A 156 -4.66 10.86 -8.74
C GLY A 156 -3.84 11.23 -9.97
N GLY A 157 -2.98 10.31 -10.43
CA GLY A 157 -2.31 10.40 -11.74
C GLY A 157 -0.95 11.11 -11.71
N ARG A 158 -0.39 11.38 -10.53
CA ARG A 158 0.89 12.08 -10.38
C ARG A 158 1.95 11.20 -9.71
N VAL A 159 2.63 10.37 -10.51
CA VAL A 159 3.88 9.70 -10.11
C VAL A 159 5.07 10.46 -10.65
N GLY A 160 6.10 10.69 -9.82
CA GLY A 160 7.34 11.31 -10.26
C GLY A 160 8.05 10.50 -11.35
N ALA A 161 8.73 11.17 -12.27
CA ALA A 161 9.41 10.50 -13.39
C ALA A 161 10.46 9.48 -12.93
N ALA A 162 11.12 9.75 -11.80
CA ALA A 162 12.07 8.82 -11.17
C ALA A 162 11.35 7.56 -10.67
N LEU A 163 10.32 7.69 -9.82
CA LEU A 163 9.55 6.55 -9.31
C LEU A 163 8.90 5.73 -10.44
N ARG A 164 8.40 6.40 -11.48
CA ARG A 164 7.86 5.70 -12.66
C ARG A 164 8.92 4.84 -13.35
N THR A 165 10.14 5.36 -13.44
CA THR A 165 11.27 4.62 -14.03
C THR A 165 11.62 3.42 -13.18
N ASP A 166 11.76 3.58 -11.86
CA ASP A 166 12.06 2.50 -10.93
C ASP A 166 11.01 1.37 -10.98
N LEU A 167 9.71 1.72 -11.06
CA LEU A 167 8.62 0.74 -11.19
C LEU A 167 8.68 -0.04 -12.51
N LEU A 168 9.03 0.63 -13.61
CA LEU A 168 9.17 -0.03 -14.91
C LEU A 168 10.41 -0.93 -14.95
N GLU A 169 11.51 -0.49 -14.37
CA GLU A 169 12.75 -1.28 -14.25
C GLU A 169 12.51 -2.52 -13.37
N LEU A 170 11.82 -2.38 -12.24
CA LEU A 170 11.42 -3.50 -11.37
C LEU A 170 10.64 -4.56 -12.17
N ASN A 171 9.65 -4.14 -12.95
CA ASN A 171 8.81 -5.06 -13.72
C ASN A 171 9.54 -5.66 -14.93
N ALA A 172 10.47 -4.91 -15.53
CA ALA A 172 11.30 -5.37 -16.64
C ALA A 172 12.45 -6.31 -16.19
N ALA A 173 12.82 -6.30 -14.90
CA ALA A 173 13.87 -7.15 -14.36
C ALA A 173 13.52 -8.64 -14.34
N LEU A 174 12.27 -9.00 -14.60
CA LEU A 174 11.81 -10.37 -14.55
C LEU A 174 12.27 -11.16 -15.79
N PRO A 175 12.73 -12.42 -15.61
CA PRO A 175 13.32 -13.20 -16.69
C PRO A 175 12.28 -13.63 -17.74
N PHE A 176 12.72 -13.83 -19.00
CA PHE A 176 11.81 -14.15 -20.11
C PHE A 176 10.91 -15.37 -19.89
N TRP A 177 11.40 -16.40 -19.18
CA TRP A 177 10.65 -17.63 -18.91
C TRP A 177 9.47 -17.40 -17.98
N TYR A 178 9.48 -16.30 -17.23
CA TYR A 178 8.38 -15.93 -16.35
C TYR A 178 7.11 -15.63 -17.17
N TRP A 179 7.25 -15.24 -18.45
CA TRP A 179 6.15 -15.00 -19.40
C TRP A 179 5.70 -16.24 -20.16
N GLN A 180 6.36 -17.38 -19.96
CA GLN A 180 6.04 -18.64 -20.63
C GLN A 180 5.09 -19.53 -19.79
N ALA A 181 4.66 -19.05 -18.62
CA ALA A 181 3.67 -19.74 -17.80
C ALA A 181 2.32 -19.88 -18.50
N THR A 182 1.56 -20.90 -18.10
CA THR A 182 0.18 -21.11 -18.52
C THR A 182 -0.68 -21.48 -17.31
N GLY A 183 -2.00 -21.29 -17.41
CA GLY A 183 -2.93 -21.61 -16.32
C GLY A 183 -2.63 -20.83 -15.03
N ASP A 184 -2.75 -21.52 -13.88
CA ASP A 184 -2.62 -20.91 -12.55
C ASP A 184 -1.23 -20.31 -12.28
N ASP A 185 -0.17 -20.92 -12.81
CA ASP A 185 1.20 -20.39 -12.69
C ASP A 185 1.34 -19.02 -13.38
N LEU A 186 0.57 -18.77 -14.46
CA LEU A 186 0.56 -17.46 -15.11
C LEU A 186 -0.18 -16.42 -14.26
N LEU A 187 -1.25 -16.83 -13.58
CA LEU A 187 -2.00 -15.97 -12.67
C LEU A 187 -1.12 -15.58 -11.46
N ASP A 188 -0.48 -16.54 -10.81
CA ASP A 188 0.41 -16.30 -9.66
C ASP A 188 1.54 -15.33 -10.00
N ARG A 189 2.12 -15.50 -11.19
CA ARG A 189 3.14 -14.60 -11.73
C ARG A 189 2.63 -13.18 -11.96
N ARG A 190 1.44 -13.02 -12.53
CA ARG A 190 0.82 -11.68 -12.67
C ARG A 190 0.55 -11.05 -11.32
N LEU A 191 0.02 -11.81 -10.37
CA LEU A 191 -0.23 -11.33 -9.00
C LEU A 191 1.07 -10.89 -8.32
N ALA A 192 2.17 -11.62 -8.50
CA ALA A 192 3.47 -11.22 -7.96
C ALA A 192 3.98 -9.89 -8.56
N VAL A 193 3.85 -9.67 -9.87
CA VAL A 193 4.17 -8.37 -10.51
C VAL A 193 3.33 -7.24 -9.92
N ILE A 194 2.02 -7.45 -9.79
CA ILE A 194 1.08 -6.46 -9.27
C ILE A 194 1.42 -6.11 -7.82
N ARG A 195 1.63 -7.13 -6.97
CA ARG A 195 1.96 -6.96 -5.55
C ARG A 195 3.32 -6.25 -5.36
N ALA A 196 4.32 -6.59 -6.16
CA ALA A 196 5.62 -5.91 -6.10
C ALA A 196 5.52 -4.43 -6.51
N THR A 197 4.79 -4.15 -7.60
CA THR A 197 4.54 -2.77 -8.07
C THR A 197 3.78 -1.96 -7.02
N LEU A 198 2.70 -2.51 -6.47
CA LEU A 198 1.90 -1.89 -5.41
C LEU A 198 2.72 -1.65 -4.15
N HIS A 199 3.53 -2.63 -3.73
CA HIS A 199 4.33 -2.51 -2.53
C HIS A 199 5.34 -1.36 -2.64
N LEU A 200 6.09 -1.30 -3.75
CA LEU A 200 7.06 -0.21 -3.98
C LEU A 200 6.35 1.15 -4.04
N LEU A 201 5.18 1.23 -4.67
CA LEU A 201 4.39 2.46 -4.74
C LEU A 201 3.92 2.92 -3.35
N LEU A 202 3.47 2.01 -2.48
CA LEU A 202 2.95 2.35 -1.14
C LEU A 202 4.04 2.77 -0.14
N VAL A 203 5.27 2.29 -0.33
CA VAL A 203 6.42 2.64 0.54
C VAL A 203 7.28 3.75 -0.04
N ALA A 204 7.04 4.18 -1.28
CA ALA A 204 7.78 5.26 -1.89
C ALA A 204 7.57 6.58 -1.13
N PRO A 205 8.63 7.39 -0.93
CA PRO A 205 8.52 8.63 -0.17
C PRO A 205 7.56 9.64 -0.79
N GLU A 206 7.38 9.60 -2.12
CA GLU A 206 6.42 10.46 -2.83
C GLU A 206 4.97 10.21 -2.45
N THR A 207 4.63 9.01 -1.97
CA THR A 207 3.25 8.66 -1.54
C THR A 207 3.03 8.90 -0.06
N ALA A 208 4.11 9.12 0.69
CA ALA A 208 4.09 9.51 2.09
C ALA A 208 4.04 11.04 2.28
N ILE A 209 4.10 11.84 1.23
CA ILE A 209 4.03 13.30 1.31
C ILE A 209 2.70 13.76 0.73
N ASP A 210 1.84 14.33 1.57
CA ASP A 210 0.67 15.08 1.09
C ASP A 210 1.15 16.41 0.51
N LYS A 211 0.69 16.71 -0.72
CA LYS A 211 1.00 17.94 -1.46
C LYS A 211 -0.19 18.88 -1.48
#